data_AF-A0A2P5K0W3-F1
#
_entry.id   AF-A0A2P5K0W3-F1
#
_cell.length_a   1.000
_cell.length_b   1.000
_cell.length_c   1.000
_cell.angle_alpha   90.00
_cell.angle_beta   90.00
_cell.angle_gamma   90.00
#
_symmetry.space_group_name_H-M   'P 1'
#
loop_
_entity.id
_entity.type
_entity.pdbx_description
1 polymer ?
#
loop_
_entity_poly.entity_id
_entity_poly.type
_entity_poly.pdbx_seq_one_letter_code
_entity_poly.pdbx_strand_id
1 'polypeptide(L)' 'MARGHGILSTAKIHTKDKLLEVYKKYRHRPGPLFMDIIIKPKNEPVADIPLSLLEIRERFMRAVQSA' A
#
# COMPACT_ATOMS: atom_id res chain seq x y z
N MET A 1 2.04 -18.24 8.82
CA MET A 1 0.64 -17.93 9.17
C MET A 1 -0.32 -18.14 7.99
N ALA A 2 -0.14 -17.48 6.84
CA ALA A 2 -1.07 -17.60 5.70
C ALA A 2 -1.29 -19.03 5.16
N ARG A 3 -0.23 -19.84 5.06
CA ARG A 3 -0.35 -21.24 4.62
C ARG A 3 -1.22 -22.11 5.53
N GLY A 4 -1.20 -21.85 6.84
CA GLY A 4 -2.04 -22.57 7.80
C GLY A 4 -3.55 -22.29 7.64
N HIS A 5 -3.90 -21.25 6.89
CA HIS A 5 -5.28 -20.87 6.57
C HIS A 5 -5.66 -21.20 5.12
N GLY A 6 -4.92 -22.11 4.47
CA GLY A 6 -5.20 -22.53 3.09
C GLY A 6 -4.74 -21.57 1.99
N ILE A 7 -4.04 -20.47 2.34
CA ILE A 7 -3.49 -19.56 1.34
C ILE A 7 -2.14 -20.10 0.86
N LEU A 8 -2.17 -20.77 -0.30
CA LEU A 8 -0.98 -21.39 -0.91
C LEU A 8 -0.07 -20.37 -1.60
N SER A 9 -0.66 -19.32 -2.19
CA SER A 9 0.07 -18.24 -2.84
C SER A 9 0.55 -17.24 -1.79
N THR A 10 1.85 -17.28 -1.47
CA THR A 10 2.48 -16.37 -0.51
C THR A 10 3.74 -15.74 -1.12
N ALA A 11 3.93 -14.44 -0.95
CA ALA A 11 5.13 -13.73 -1.38
C ALA A 11 5.66 -12.84 -0.26
N LYS A 12 6.97 -12.91 0.00
CA LYS A 12 7.67 -12.00 0.92
C LYS A 12 8.39 -10.92 0.11
N ILE A 13 8.16 -9.67 0.45
CA ILE A 13 8.50 -8.53 -0.39
C ILE A 13 9.28 -7.52 0.47
N HIS A 14 10.47 -7.17 0.00
CA HIS A 14 11.38 -6.25 0.70
C HIS A 14 11.79 -5.03 -0.15
N THR A 15 11.38 -5.01 -1.42
CA THR A 15 11.73 -3.97 -2.39
C THR A 15 10.53 -3.60 -3.23
N LYS A 16 10.53 -2.36 -3.73
CA LYS A 16 9.48 -1.82 -4.61
C LYS A 16 9.38 -2.60 -5.92
N ASP A 17 10.51 -2.98 -6.51
CA ASP A 17 10.52 -3.73 -7.77
C ASP A 17 9.89 -5.11 -7.60
N LYS A 18 10.18 -5.78 -6.48
CA LYS A 18 9.60 -7.08 -6.18
C LYS A 18 8.09 -6.99 -5.93
N LEU A 19 7.63 -5.91 -5.31
CA LEU A 19 6.20 -5.64 -5.16
C LEU A 19 5.50 -5.56 -6.53
N LEU A 20 6.08 -4.79 -7.45
CA LEU A 20 5.51 -4.61 -8.78
C LEU A 20 5.52 -5.92 -9.59
N GLU A 21 6.61 -6.68 -9.49
CA GLU A 21 6.74 -8.00 -10.13
C GLU A 21 5.67 -8.97 -9.63
N VAL A 22 5.52 -9.11 -8.31
CA VAL A 22 4.53 -9.99 -7.68
C VAL A 22 3.12 -9.54 -8.05
N TYR A 23 2.83 -8.25 -7.97
CA TYR A 23 1.52 -7.73 -8.37
C TYR A 23 1.21 -8.07 -9.84
N LYS A 24 2.11 -7.78 -10.78
CA LYS A 24 1.89 -8.08 -12.21
C LYS A 24 1.70 -9.57 -12.47
N LYS A 25 2.43 -10.43 -11.76
CA LYS A 25 2.38 -11.89 -11.91
C LYS A 25 1.08 -12.50 -11.39
N TYR A 26 0.52 -11.97 -10.30
CA TYR A 26 -0.61 -12.58 -9.62
C TYR A 26 -1.94 -11.84 -9.79
N ARG A 27 -1.95 -10.60 -10.31
CA ARG A 27 -3.18 -9.79 -10.49
C ARG A 27 -4.30 -10.45 -11.29
N HIS A 28 -3.95 -11.37 -12.19
CA HIS A 28 -4.88 -12.08 -13.06
C HIS A 28 -5.07 -13.55 -12.67
N ARG A 29 -4.40 -14.01 -11.61
CA ARG A 29 -4.53 -15.39 -11.14
C ARG A 29 -5.75 -15.50 -10.22
N PRO A 30 -6.56 -16.56 -10.37
CA PRO A 30 -7.67 -16.82 -9.46
C PRO A 30 -7.14 -17.22 -8.07
N GLY A 31 -7.88 -16.84 -7.04
CA GLY A 31 -7.63 -17.20 -5.64
C GLY A 31 -6.82 -16.17 -4.84
N PRO A 32 -6.74 -16.34 -3.51
CA PRO A 32 -6.11 -15.38 -2.61
C PRO A 32 -4.58 -15.42 -2.71
N LEU A 33 -3.96 -14.24 -2.64
CA LEU A 33 -2.52 -14.04 -2.49
C LEU A 33 -2.23 -13.34 -1.18
N PHE A 34 -1.34 -13.91 -0.37
CA PHE A 34 -0.82 -13.25 0.82
C PHE A 34 0.54 -12.60 0.51
N MET A 35 0.64 -11.28 0.68
CA MET A 35 1.87 -10.51 0.50
C MET A 35 2.38 -10.01 1.86
N ASP A 36 3.53 -10.54 2.29
CA ASP A 36 4.26 -10.08 3.47
C ASP A 36 5.23 -8.96 3.05
N ILE A 37 4.81 -7.70 3.23
CA ILE A 37 5.56 -6.53 2.78
C ILE A 37 6.32 -5.94 3.97
N ILE A 38 7.65 -6.01 3.91
CA ILE A 38 8.51 -5.36 4.90
C ILE A 38 8.71 -3.91 4.51
N ILE A 39 8.07 -3.03 5.26
CA ILE A 39 8.31 -1.59 5.20
C ILE A 39 9.44 -1.28 6.18
N LYS A 40 10.50 -0.63 5.69
CA LYS A 40 11.59 -0.21 6.57
C LYS A 40 11.04 0.77 7.61
N PRO A 41 11.40 0.63 8.89
CA PRO A 41 11.07 1.65 9.88
C PRO A 41 11.75 2.96 9.47
N LYS A 42 11.01 4.07 9.67
CA LYS A 42 11.23 5.46 9.21
C LYS A 42 10.17 5.85 8.18
N ASN A 43 9.43 6.91 8.51
CA ASN A 43 8.64 7.62 7.51
C ASN A 43 9.61 8.38 6.60
N GLU A 44 9.26 8.56 5.32
CA GLU A 44 9.87 9.64 4.55
C GLU A 44 9.73 10.94 5.37
N PRO A 45 10.72 11.86 5.29
CA PRO A 45 10.56 13.20 5.84
C PRO A 45 9.49 13.91 5.01
N VAL A 46 8.23 13.57 5.28
CA VAL A 46 7.09 14.34 4.85
C VAL A 46 7.19 15.63 5.62
N ALA A 47 7.28 16.75 4.92
CA ALA A 47 7.24 18.05 5.57
C ALA A 47 5.97 18.08 6.42
N ASP A 48 6.16 18.10 7.74
CA ASP A 48 5.10 18.40 8.68
C ASP A 48 4.84 19.90 8.53
N ILE A 49 4.26 20.27 7.39
CA ILE A 49 3.61 21.56 7.25
C ILE A 49 2.29 21.33 7.97
N PRO A 50 2.11 21.80 9.21
CA PRO A 50 0.78 21.87 9.78
C PRO A 50 -0.03 22.69 8.79
N LEU A 51 -0.82 22.01 7.98
CA LEU A 51 -1.75 22.66 7.08
C LEU A 51 -2.59 23.56 8.00
N SER A 52 -2.63 24.85 7.69
CA SER A 52 -3.57 25.73 8.33
C SER A 52 -4.98 25.13 8.20
N LEU A 53 -5.90 25.50 9.09
CA LEU A 53 -7.28 25.01 9.04
C LEU A 53 -7.92 25.21 7.64
N LEU A 54 -7.50 26.26 6.93
CA LEU A 54 -7.90 26.52 5.55
C LEU A 54 -7.35 25.48 4.57
N GLU A 55 -6.06 25.16 4.64
CA GLU A 55 -5.42 24.16 3.77
C GLU A 55 -5.94 22.75 4.04
N ILE A 56 -6.29 22.43 5.30
CA ILE A 56 -6.99 21.19 5.65
C ILE A 56 -8.35 21.14 4.96
N ARG A 57 -9.18 22.18 5.11
CA ARG A 57 -10.51 22.26 4.48
C ARG A 57 -10.40 22.13 2.96
N GLU A 58 -9.48 22.84 2.32
CA GLU A 58 -9.31 22.77 0.86
C GLU A 58 -8.93 21.38 0.38
N ARG A 59 -8.00 20.71 1.07
CA ARG A 59 -7.59 19.34 0.74
C ARG A 59 -8.78 18.37 0.80
N PHE A 60 -9.63 18.48 1.82
CA PHE A 60 -10.83 17.65 1.94
C PHE A 60 -11.88 17.99 0.88
N MET A 61 -12.17 19.27 0.62
CA MET A 61 -13.15 19.69 -0.38
C MET A 61 -12.73 19.31 -1.81
N ARG A 62 -11.43 19.38 -2.15
CA ARG A 62 -10.93 18.90 -3.45
C ARG A 62 -11.11 17.40 -3.62
N ALA A 63 -10.90 16.62 -2.56
CA ALA A 63 -11.14 15.17 -2.59
C ALA A 63 -12.61 14.82 -2.81
N VAL A 64 -13.55 15.63 -2.27
CA VAL A 64 -15.00 15.46 -2.47
C VAL A 64 -15.44 15.87 -3.88
N GLN A 65 -14.83 16.90 -4.48
CA GLN A 65 -15.15 17.34 -5.85
C GLN A 65 -14.56 16.46 -6.95
N SER A 66 -13.61 15.59 -6.60
CA SER A 66 -12.95 14.66 -7.54
C SER A 66 -13.55 13.25 -7.51
N ALA A 67 -14.66 13.07 -6.79
CA ALA A 67 -15.46 11.84 -6.71
C ALA A 67 -16.80 12.04 -7.42
#